data_AF-A0A2A4P7E9-F1
#
_entry.id   AF-A0A2A4P7E9-F1
#
_cell.length_a   1.000
_cell.length_b   1.000
_cell.length_c   1.000
_cell.angle_alpha   90.00
_cell.angle_beta   90.00
_cell.angle_gamma   90.00
#
_symmetry.space_group_name_H-M   'P 1'
#
loop_
_entity.id
_entity.type
_entity.pdbx_description
1 polymer ?
#
loop_
_entity_poly.entity_id
_entity_poly.type
_entity_poly.pdbx_seq_one_letter_code
_entity_poly.pdbx_strand_id
1 'polypeptide(L)'
;LKLKKNGKIITDLDYVALDTTNNELAIIQLKWQQPTGLDVQSKRSAAKNFVKQGNDWISKVVSWLDKYGTAELAKKTGFSERSDIKVSLFMIGRYEAYFSGDLERDNRAIWTDWNQFLKMYYENPNVTFTQIRSIMDIEISDAAKTVELSTMVPLGEIALIINPSGTP
;
A
#
# COMPACT_ATOMS: atom_id res chain seq x y z
N LEU A 1 2.46 0.09 17.68
CA LEU A 1 1.88 -1.05 18.45
C LEU A 1 2.65 -2.34 18.12
N LYS A 2 2.86 -3.30 19.03
CA LYS A 2 3.61 -4.55 18.73
C LYS A 2 2.71 -5.79 18.77
N LEU A 3 2.76 -6.61 17.71
CA LEU A 3 2.09 -7.90 17.66
C LEU A 3 3.02 -9.00 18.19
N LYS A 4 2.47 -9.86 19.06
CA LYS A 4 3.22 -10.95 19.68
C LYS A 4 2.55 -12.30 19.43
N LYS A 5 3.37 -13.33 19.20
CA LYS A 5 2.97 -14.74 19.12
C LYS A 5 3.86 -15.55 20.07
N ASN A 6 3.24 -16.27 20.99
CA ASN A 6 3.94 -17.08 22.01
C ASN A 6 5.03 -16.29 22.76
N GLY A 7 4.70 -15.07 23.21
CA GLY A 7 5.61 -14.18 23.93
C GLY A 7 6.65 -13.43 23.07
N LYS A 8 6.87 -13.84 21.81
CA LYS A 8 7.82 -13.20 20.89
C LYS A 8 7.13 -12.14 20.03
N ILE A 9 7.80 -11.01 19.81
CA ILE A 9 7.35 -9.99 18.86
C ILE A 9 7.52 -10.56 17.45
N ILE A 10 6.46 -10.55 16.66
CA ILE A 10 6.51 -11.02 15.26
C ILE A 10 6.61 -9.84 14.29
N THR A 11 5.97 -8.72 14.62
CA THR A 11 5.98 -7.48 13.85
C THR A 11 5.41 -6.33 14.69
N ASP A 12 5.61 -5.13 14.24
CA ASP A 12 5.03 -3.90 14.74
C ASP A 12 4.07 -3.29 13.72
N LEU A 13 3.15 -2.47 14.23
CA LEU A 13 2.18 -1.70 13.46
C LEU A 13 2.49 -0.23 13.72
N ASP A 14 2.72 0.54 12.66
CA ASP A 14 2.99 1.97 12.78
C ASP A 14 1.72 2.73 13.17
N TYR A 15 0.59 2.39 12.56
CA TYR A 15 -0.69 3.03 12.85
C TYR A 15 -1.87 2.05 12.75
N VAL A 16 -2.92 2.33 13.54
CA VAL A 16 -4.21 1.65 13.45
C VAL A 16 -5.30 2.70 13.60
N ALA A 17 -6.24 2.76 12.66
CA ALA A 17 -7.36 3.68 12.66
C ALA A 17 -8.69 2.92 12.67
N LEU A 18 -9.63 3.35 13.50
CA LEU A 18 -10.98 2.80 13.56
C LEU A 18 -11.98 3.84 13.04
N ASP A 19 -12.68 3.49 11.97
CA ASP A 19 -13.88 4.19 11.54
C ASP A 19 -15.09 3.51 12.21
N THR A 20 -15.60 4.16 13.24
CA THR A 20 -16.76 3.69 14.00
C THR A 20 -18.07 3.82 13.24
N THR A 21 -18.14 4.70 12.25
CA THR A 21 -19.35 4.98 11.48
C THR A 21 -19.60 3.86 10.47
N ASN A 22 -18.55 3.42 9.78
CA ASN A 22 -18.63 2.39 8.75
C ASN A 22 -18.20 0.99 9.22
N ASN A 23 -17.81 0.86 10.49
CA ASN A 23 -17.28 -0.36 11.09
C ASN A 23 -16.07 -0.92 10.32
N GLU A 24 -15.11 -0.04 10.03
CA GLU A 24 -13.89 -0.36 9.30
C GLU A 24 -12.64 -0.08 10.13
N LEU A 25 -11.61 -0.92 9.97
CA LEU A 25 -10.32 -0.79 10.62
C LEU A 25 -9.23 -0.70 9.57
N ALA A 26 -8.42 0.35 9.60
CA ALA A 26 -7.18 0.42 8.83
C ALA A 26 -5.99 0.05 9.71
N ILE A 27 -5.15 -0.86 9.24
CA ILE A 27 -3.83 -1.15 9.82
C ILE A 27 -2.78 -0.68 8.82
N ILE A 28 -1.91 0.22 9.25
CA ILE A 28 -1.01 0.93 8.35
C ILE A 28 0.44 0.65 8.74
N GLN A 29 1.24 0.30 7.74
CA GLN A 29 2.69 0.31 7.82
C GLN A 29 3.22 1.43 6.93
N LEU A 30 4.05 2.29 7.50
CA LEU A 30 4.86 3.25 6.78
C LEU A 30 6.22 2.62 6.48
N LYS A 31 6.67 2.73 5.24
CA LYS A 31 8.02 2.34 4.85
C LYS A 31 8.79 3.55 4.35
N TRP A 32 9.76 3.96 5.15
CA TRP A 32 10.75 4.96 4.76
C TRP A 32 11.75 4.31 3.81
N GLN A 33 11.65 4.66 2.54
CA GLN A 33 12.64 4.32 1.52
C GLN A 33 13.74 5.39 1.54
N GLN A 34 15.01 4.96 1.48
CA GLN A 34 16.13 5.89 1.29
C GLN A 34 16.02 6.51 -0.12
N PRO A 35 16.29 7.82 -0.29
CA PRO A 35 16.37 8.41 -1.61
C PRO A 35 17.46 7.70 -2.41
N THR A 36 17.05 6.94 -3.41
CA THR A 36 17.96 6.42 -4.42
C THR A 36 18.09 7.52 -5.47
N GLY A 37 19.30 8.02 -5.71
CA GLY A 37 19.56 9.04 -6.74
C GLY A 37 19.25 8.55 -8.16
N LEU A 38 20.05 8.94 -9.15
CA LEU A 38 19.83 8.52 -10.54
C LEU A 38 20.25 7.05 -10.82
N ASP A 39 20.80 6.34 -9.83
CA ASP A 39 21.22 4.95 -10.01
C ASP A 39 20.03 3.98 -10.10
N VAL A 40 19.86 3.42 -11.30
CA VAL A 40 18.83 2.44 -11.63
C VAL A 40 18.97 1.18 -10.79
N GLN A 41 20.19 0.74 -10.47
CA GLN A 41 20.41 -0.46 -9.67
C GLN A 41 19.97 -0.27 -8.22
N SER A 42 20.28 0.88 -7.64
CA SER A 42 19.81 1.29 -6.32
C SER A 42 18.28 1.39 -6.28
N LYS A 43 17.65 2.02 -7.28
CA LYS A 43 16.18 2.07 -7.41
C LYS A 43 15.54 0.69 -7.43
N ARG A 44 16.05 -0.21 -8.28
CA ARG A 44 15.56 -1.61 -8.35
C ARG A 44 15.75 -2.36 -7.04
N SER A 45 16.85 -2.12 -6.32
CA SER A 45 17.12 -2.76 -5.04
C SER A 45 16.19 -2.24 -3.94
N ALA A 46 15.94 -0.93 -3.91
CA ALA A 46 14.97 -0.32 -3.00
C ALA A 46 13.55 -0.85 -3.25
N ALA A 47 13.14 -0.95 -4.52
CA ALA A 47 11.87 -1.54 -4.93
C ALA A 47 11.70 -2.98 -4.43
N LYS A 48 12.69 -3.84 -4.72
CA LYS A 48 12.69 -5.24 -4.28
C LYS A 48 12.61 -5.35 -2.76
N ASN A 49 13.36 -4.53 -2.04
CA ASN A 49 13.36 -4.52 -0.58
C ASN A 49 12.03 -4.04 0.00
N PHE A 50 11.43 -3.00 -0.60
CA PHE A 50 10.12 -2.50 -0.20
C PHE A 50 9.04 -3.58 -0.35
N VAL A 51 8.93 -4.19 -1.53
CA VAL A 51 7.93 -5.24 -1.80
C VAL A 51 8.18 -6.47 -0.93
N LYS A 52 9.42 -6.94 -0.82
CA LYS A 52 9.76 -8.12 0.02
C LYS A 52 9.38 -7.89 1.48
N GLN A 53 9.78 -6.75 2.05
CA GLN A 53 9.50 -6.45 3.45
C GLN A 53 8.01 -6.17 3.69
N GLY A 54 7.33 -5.55 2.73
CA GLY A 54 5.89 -5.33 2.82
C GLY A 54 5.10 -6.64 2.77
N ASN A 55 5.41 -7.54 1.84
CA ASN A 55 4.77 -8.87 1.77
C ASN A 55 5.00 -9.69 3.06
N ASP A 56 6.22 -9.67 3.61
CA ASP A 56 6.52 -10.33 4.89
C ASP A 56 5.71 -9.74 6.06
N TRP A 57 5.60 -8.41 6.12
CA TRP A 57 4.77 -7.72 7.10
C TRP A 57 3.29 -8.10 6.98
N ILE A 58 2.73 -8.05 5.76
CA ILE A 58 1.32 -8.41 5.48
C ILE A 58 1.05 -9.84 5.92
N SER A 59 1.91 -10.78 5.54
CA SER A 59 1.79 -12.19 5.92
C SER A 59 1.76 -12.39 7.44
N LYS A 60 2.62 -11.67 8.17
CA LYS A 60 2.67 -11.73 9.64
C LYS A 60 1.42 -11.13 10.29
N VAL A 61 0.92 -10.00 9.78
CA VAL A 61 -0.29 -9.35 10.29
C VAL A 61 -1.51 -10.24 10.05
N VAL A 62 -1.70 -10.74 8.82
CA VAL A 62 -2.82 -11.63 8.48
C VAL A 62 -2.77 -12.89 9.33
N SER A 63 -1.62 -13.56 9.41
CA SER A 63 -1.47 -14.76 10.25
C SER A 63 -1.74 -14.51 11.73
N TRP A 64 -1.50 -13.29 12.21
CA TRP A 64 -1.81 -12.90 13.58
C TRP A 64 -3.30 -12.65 13.77
N LEU A 65 -3.94 -11.94 12.84
CA LEU A 65 -5.39 -11.71 12.83
C LEU A 65 -6.16 -13.04 12.74
N ASP A 66 -5.73 -13.97 11.90
CA ASP A 66 -6.37 -15.29 11.77
C ASP A 66 -6.30 -16.10 13.07
N LYS A 67 -5.20 -15.95 13.83
CA LYS A 67 -4.98 -16.70 15.06
C LYS A 67 -5.68 -16.08 16.28
N TYR A 68 -5.68 -14.76 16.38
CA TYR A 68 -6.08 -14.04 17.60
C TYR A 68 -7.36 -13.21 17.43
N GLY A 69 -7.75 -12.91 16.19
CA GLY A 69 -8.93 -12.13 15.85
C GLY A 69 -8.76 -10.61 16.05
N THR A 70 -9.73 -9.88 15.52
CA THR A 70 -9.84 -8.42 15.66
C THR A 70 -10.20 -7.99 17.08
N ALA A 71 -10.88 -8.85 17.86
CA ALA A 71 -11.17 -8.61 19.27
C ALA A 71 -9.89 -8.44 20.11
N GLU A 72 -8.89 -9.30 19.89
CA GLU A 72 -7.59 -9.17 20.57
C GLU A 72 -6.83 -7.92 20.10
N LEU A 73 -6.98 -7.52 18.83
CA LEU A 73 -6.42 -6.26 18.34
C LEU A 73 -7.07 -5.06 19.04
N ALA A 74 -8.40 -5.05 19.16
CA ALA A 74 -9.16 -3.99 19.83
C ALA A 74 -8.72 -3.81 21.30
N LYS A 75 -8.52 -4.92 22.03
CA LYS A 75 -7.97 -4.89 23.39
C LYS A 75 -6.58 -4.24 23.46
N LYS A 76 -5.72 -4.48 22.45
CA LYS A 76 -4.37 -3.90 22.40
C LYS A 76 -4.36 -2.42 22.01
N THR A 77 -5.31 -1.98 21.19
CA THR A 77 -5.44 -0.58 20.76
C THR A 77 -6.26 0.26 21.73
N GLY A 78 -7.03 -0.38 22.63
CA GLY A 78 -8.00 0.28 23.49
C GLY A 78 -9.31 0.62 22.77
N PHE A 79 -9.54 0.06 21.58
CA PHE A 79 -10.78 0.25 20.85
C PHE A 79 -11.89 -0.63 21.41
N SER A 80 -13.14 -0.18 21.25
CA SER A 80 -14.30 -1.03 21.52
C SER A 80 -14.29 -2.22 20.56
N GLU A 81 -14.50 -3.42 21.11
CA GLU A 81 -14.72 -4.62 20.30
C GLU A 81 -15.99 -4.46 19.46
N ARG A 82 -15.93 -4.90 18.20
CA ARG A 82 -17.04 -4.85 17.25
C ARG A 82 -17.08 -6.13 16.43
N SER A 83 -18.27 -6.68 16.23
CA SER A 83 -18.48 -7.80 15.31
C SER A 83 -18.35 -7.31 13.86
N ASP A 84 -17.96 -8.22 12.96
CA ASP A 84 -17.98 -8.01 11.51
C ASP A 84 -17.20 -6.78 11.01
N ILE A 85 -16.17 -6.37 11.76
CA ILE A 85 -15.32 -5.22 11.40
C ILE A 85 -14.52 -5.55 10.13
N LYS A 86 -14.58 -4.67 9.13
CA LYS A 86 -13.82 -4.84 7.89
C LYS A 86 -12.40 -4.33 8.09
N VAL A 87 -11.40 -5.20 7.88
CA VAL A 87 -10.00 -4.83 8.05
C VAL A 87 -9.36 -4.55 6.69
N SER A 88 -8.76 -3.36 6.55
CA SER A 88 -7.94 -2.97 5.41
C SER A 88 -6.49 -2.79 5.84
N LEU A 89 -5.56 -3.43 5.14
CA LEU A 89 -4.13 -3.27 5.36
C LEU A 89 -3.58 -2.24 4.37
N PHE A 90 -2.76 -1.32 4.85
CA PHE A 90 -2.10 -0.30 4.03
C PHE A 90 -0.58 -0.41 4.15
N MET A 91 0.09 -0.48 3.01
CA MET A 91 1.54 -0.35 2.90
C MET A 91 1.86 0.97 2.21
N ILE A 92 2.32 1.95 2.99
CA ILE A 92 2.57 3.31 2.51
C ILE A 92 4.07 3.55 2.34
N GLY A 93 4.51 3.71 1.09
CA GLY A 93 5.86 4.16 0.77
C GLY A 93 6.00 5.68 0.92
N ARG A 94 7.21 6.17 1.22
CA ARG A 94 7.46 7.61 1.29
C ARG A 94 7.37 8.30 -0.08
N TYR A 95 7.93 7.67 -1.11
CA TYR A 95 8.12 8.30 -2.44
C TYR A 95 7.42 7.53 -3.54
N GLU A 96 7.66 6.22 -3.62
CA GLU A 96 7.10 5.36 -4.66
C GLU A 96 6.57 4.09 -4.01
N ALA A 97 5.36 3.66 -4.38
CA ALA A 97 4.83 2.33 -4.05
C ALA A 97 4.58 1.46 -5.29
N TYR A 98 4.67 2.09 -6.46
CA TYR A 98 4.47 1.50 -7.77
C TYR A 98 5.78 1.56 -8.54
N PHE A 99 6.67 0.62 -8.25
CA PHE A 99 7.92 0.49 -8.99
C PHE A 99 7.67 -0.20 -10.33
N SER A 100 8.36 0.24 -11.37
CA SER A 100 8.36 -0.46 -12.66
C SER A 100 9.09 -1.81 -12.55
N GLY A 101 8.46 -2.86 -13.06
CA GLY A 101 8.95 -4.25 -13.05
C GLY A 101 7.98 -5.22 -12.36
N ASP A 102 8.10 -6.50 -12.70
CA ASP A 102 7.23 -7.59 -12.21
C ASP A 102 7.51 -7.95 -10.74
N LEU A 103 7.29 -7.00 -9.83
CA LEU A 103 7.32 -7.25 -8.39
C LEU A 103 5.91 -7.56 -7.90
N GLU A 104 5.68 -8.83 -7.57
CA GLU A 104 4.41 -9.29 -7.02
C GLU A 104 4.17 -8.71 -5.63
N ARG A 105 3.14 -7.86 -5.54
CA ARG A 105 2.66 -7.25 -4.31
C ARG A 105 1.50 -8.05 -3.77
N ASP A 106 1.50 -8.30 -2.47
CA ASP A 106 0.44 -9.03 -1.81
C ASP A 106 -0.88 -8.23 -1.88
N ASN A 107 -1.88 -8.80 -2.56
CA ASN A 107 -3.18 -8.18 -2.84
C ASN A 107 -4.10 -8.08 -1.62
N ARG A 108 -3.68 -8.62 -0.47
CA ARG A 108 -4.41 -8.44 0.80
C ARG A 108 -4.20 -7.06 1.40
N ALA A 109 -3.23 -6.29 0.89
CA ALA A 109 -3.01 -4.91 1.27
C ALA A 109 -3.13 -3.95 0.09
N ILE A 110 -3.44 -2.72 0.44
CA ILE A 110 -3.44 -1.57 -0.44
C ILE A 110 -2.03 -0.99 -0.40
N TRP A 111 -1.39 -0.88 -1.56
CA TRP A 111 -0.06 -0.31 -1.69
C TRP A 111 -0.20 1.12 -2.20
N THR A 112 0.44 2.10 -1.56
CA THR A 112 0.37 3.51 -2.00
C THR A 112 1.61 4.24 -1.56
N ASP A 113 1.92 5.37 -2.20
CA ASP A 113 2.84 6.33 -1.60
C ASP A 113 2.08 7.43 -0.84
N TRP A 114 2.82 8.24 -0.09
CA TRP A 114 2.26 9.30 0.73
C TRP A 114 1.52 10.37 -0.09
N ASN A 115 2.00 10.69 -1.29
CA ASN A 115 1.38 11.72 -2.12
C ASN A 115 0.05 11.22 -2.68
N GLN A 116 0.00 10.01 -3.21
CA GLN A 116 -1.25 9.40 -3.68
C GLN A 116 -2.26 9.25 -2.54
N PHE A 117 -1.81 8.80 -1.36
CA PHE A 117 -2.68 8.68 -0.19
C PHE A 117 -3.28 10.05 0.22
N LEU A 118 -2.47 11.10 0.28
CA LEU A 118 -2.94 12.45 0.60
C LEU A 118 -3.89 12.99 -0.47
N LYS A 119 -3.57 12.83 -1.75
CA LYS A 119 -4.43 13.23 -2.87
C LYS A 119 -5.81 12.60 -2.71
N MET A 120 -5.87 11.29 -2.52
CA MET A 120 -7.13 10.56 -2.34
C MET A 120 -7.94 11.07 -1.14
N TYR A 121 -7.26 11.30 -0.01
CA TYR A 121 -7.91 11.78 1.20
C TYR A 121 -8.50 13.19 1.01
N TYR A 122 -7.76 14.10 0.37
CA TYR A 122 -8.24 15.47 0.13
C TYR A 122 -9.34 15.55 -0.92
N GLU A 123 -9.26 14.74 -1.97
CA GLU A 123 -10.28 14.70 -3.03
C GLU A 123 -11.56 13.97 -2.58
N ASN A 124 -11.45 13.08 -1.59
CA ASN A 124 -12.57 12.25 -1.13
C ASN A 124 -12.68 12.24 0.41
N PRO A 125 -13.02 13.37 1.06
CA PRO A 125 -12.94 13.50 2.53
C PRO A 125 -13.85 12.54 3.32
N ASN A 126 -14.87 11.96 2.70
CA ASN A 126 -15.83 11.04 3.33
C ASN A 126 -15.66 9.57 2.87
N VAL A 127 -14.55 9.26 2.21
CA VAL A 127 -14.31 7.91 1.68
C VAL A 127 -14.00 6.92 2.80
N THR A 128 -14.57 5.71 2.72
CA THR A 128 -14.21 4.62 3.63
C THR A 128 -12.90 3.95 3.21
N PHE A 129 -12.26 3.19 4.09
CA PHE A 129 -11.04 2.44 3.74
C PHE A 129 -11.31 1.40 2.64
N THR A 130 -12.48 0.76 2.65
CA THR A 130 -12.90 -0.16 1.58
C THR A 130 -13.08 0.56 0.24
N GLN A 131 -13.61 1.79 0.25
CA GLN A 131 -13.75 2.59 -0.96
C GLN A 131 -12.39 3.08 -1.48
N ILE A 132 -11.48 3.48 -0.59
CA ILE A 132 -10.08 3.81 -0.93
C ILE A 132 -9.44 2.66 -1.71
N ARG A 133 -9.60 1.42 -1.24
CA ARG A 133 -9.11 0.24 -1.96
C ARG A 133 -9.64 0.19 -3.39
N SER A 134 -10.95 0.36 -3.54
CA SER A 134 -11.62 0.25 -4.84
C SER A 134 -11.14 1.33 -5.81
N ILE A 135 -10.95 2.56 -5.32
CA ILE A 135 -10.42 3.67 -6.12
C ILE A 135 -8.99 3.38 -6.56
N MET A 136 -8.13 2.90 -5.65
CA MET A 136 -6.75 2.55 -6.00
C MET A 136 -6.70 1.42 -7.01
N ASP A 137 -7.47 0.34 -6.83
CA ASP A 137 -7.48 -0.78 -7.77
C ASP A 137 -7.83 -0.31 -9.20
N ILE A 138 -8.73 0.67 -9.33
CA ILE A 138 -9.05 1.32 -10.62
C ILE A 138 -7.88 2.15 -11.14
N GLU A 139 -7.32 3.07 -10.33
CA GLU A 139 -6.20 3.92 -10.76
C GLU A 139 -4.98 3.09 -11.21
N ILE A 140 -4.68 2.00 -10.51
CA ILE A 140 -3.58 1.08 -10.84
C ILE A 140 -3.86 0.39 -12.18
N SER A 141 -5.10 -0.10 -12.37
CA SER A 141 -5.50 -0.75 -13.61
C SER A 141 -5.39 0.20 -14.79
N ASP A 142 -5.83 1.45 -14.64
CA ASP A 142 -5.80 2.45 -15.70
C ASP A 142 -4.37 2.94 -15.98
N ALA A 143 -3.52 3.07 -14.95
CA ALA A 143 -2.10 3.33 -15.13
C ALA A 143 -1.41 2.18 -15.89
N ALA A 144 -1.72 0.92 -15.57
CA ALA A 144 -1.17 -0.24 -16.26
C ALA A 144 -1.57 -0.28 -17.75
N LYS A 145 -2.86 -0.04 -18.06
CA LYS A 145 -3.34 0.08 -19.45
C LYS A 145 -2.65 1.22 -20.21
N THR A 146 -2.45 2.36 -19.54
CA THR A 146 -1.79 3.52 -20.15
C THR A 146 -0.34 3.22 -20.52
N VAL A 147 0.39 2.50 -19.67
CA VAL A 147 1.75 2.02 -19.98
C VAL A 147 1.74 1.04 -21.16
N GLU A 148 0.78 0.13 -21.23
CA GLU A 148 0.65 -0.82 -22.34
C GLU A 148 0.36 -0.13 -23.69
N LEU A 149 -0.45 0.93 -23.68
CA LEU A 149 -0.77 1.72 -24.86
C LEU A 149 0.36 2.68 -25.28
N SER A 150 1.29 2.97 -24.38
CA SER A 150 2.37 3.90 -24.67
C SER A 150 3.38 3.29 -25.64
N THR A 151 3.69 4.01 -26.72
CA THR A 151 4.65 3.57 -27.74
C THR A 151 5.93 4.38 -27.63
N MET A 152 7.07 3.70 -27.59
CA MET A 152 8.37 4.34 -27.63
C MET A 152 8.84 4.49 -29.08
N VAL A 153 9.04 5.74 -29.52
CA VAL A 153 9.55 6.06 -30.84
C VAL A 153 10.96 6.66 -30.69
N PRO A 154 12.00 6.02 -31.24
CA PRO A 154 13.34 6.59 -31.23
C PRO A 154 13.42 7.79 -32.19
N LEU A 155 13.95 8.90 -31.72
CA LEU A 155 14.24 10.13 -32.46
C LEU A 155 15.73 10.47 -32.29
N GLY A 156 16.57 9.84 -33.13
CA GLY A 156 18.02 9.96 -33.02
C GLY A 156 18.52 9.40 -31.67
N GLU A 157 19.20 10.23 -30.89
CA GLU A 157 19.73 9.88 -29.55
C GLU A 157 18.68 9.97 -28.43
N ILE A 158 17.44 10.39 -28.74
CA ILE A 158 16.38 10.58 -27.75
C ILE A 158 15.26 9.56 -28.00
N ALA A 159 14.78 8.91 -26.94
CA ALA A 159 13.58 8.08 -27.00
C ALA A 159 12.36 8.93 -26.60
N LEU A 160 11.38 9.05 -27.50
CA LEU A 160 10.11 9.69 -27.23
C LEU A 160 9.10 8.63 -26.77
N ILE A 161 8.50 8.81 -25.60
CA ILE A 161 7.38 7.97 -25.15
C ILE A 161 6.10 8.70 -25.50
N ILE A 162 5.32 8.15 -26.42
CA ILE A 162 4.02 8.69 -26.81
C ILE A 162 2.95 7.96 -26.01
N ASN A 163 2.22 8.71 -25.18
CA ASN A 163 1.03 8.23 -24.52
C ASN A 163 -0.21 8.64 -25.32
N PRO A 164 -0.85 7.74 -26.10
CA PRO A 164 -1.95 8.09 -26.98
C PRO A 164 -3.26 8.46 -26.25
N SER A 165 -3.36 8.20 -24.95
CA SER A 165 -4.53 8.57 -24.13
C SER A 165 -4.32 9.80 -23.25
N GLY A 166 -3.13 10.41 -23.26
CA GLY A 166 -2.86 11.62 -22.48
C GLY A 166 -3.53 12.84 -23.11
N THR A 167 -4.59 13.36 -22.48
CA THR A 167 -5.04 14.73 -22.78
C THR A 167 -4.00 15.74 -22.25
N PRO A 168 -3.58 16.74 -23.06
CA PRO A 168 -2.58 17.73 -22.67
C PRO A 168 -2.95 18.55 -21.42
#